data_AF-A0A4P5UQ43-F1
#
_entry.id   AF-A0A4P5UQ43-F1
#
_cell.length_a   1.000
_cell.length_b   1.000
_cell.length_c   1.000
_cell.angle_alpha   90.00
_cell.angle_beta   90.00
_cell.angle_gamma   90.00
#
_symmetry.space_group_name_H-M   'P 1'
#
loop_
_entity.id
_entity.type
_entity.pdbx_description
1 polymer ?
#
loop_
_entity_poly.entity_id
_entity_poly.type
_entity_poly.pdbx_seq_one_letter_code
_entity_poly.pdbx_strand_id
1 'polypeptide(L)'
;MYHITAIGFTAAICSTFALLPQVIRVWKTKETEQLSGGAFTLMLVGAILWLTYGLLRQDIVIISANSITMIFIAYIIVMKTRHRISKTIDQE
;
A
#
# COMPACT_ATOMS: atom_id res chain seq x y z
N MET A 1 3.82 -17.22 23.52
CA MET A 1 3.19 -17.43 22.20
C MET A 1 2.10 -16.40 21.93
N TYR A 2 1.09 -16.25 22.80
CA TYR A 2 0.04 -15.21 22.64
C TYR A 2 0.55 -13.78 22.48
N HIS A 3 1.61 -13.38 23.20
CA HIS A 3 2.19 -12.04 23.09
C HIS A 3 2.75 -11.74 21.70
N ILE A 4 3.33 -12.72 21.02
CA ILE A 4 3.90 -12.55 19.66
C ILE A 4 2.78 -12.29 18.66
N THR A 5 1.72 -13.09 18.72
CA THR A 5 0.54 -12.93 17.85
C THR A 5 -0.17 -11.60 18.10
N ALA A 6 -0.33 -11.18 19.36
CA ALA A 6 -0.94 -9.89 19.70
C ALA A 6 -0.12 -8.72 19.15
N ILE A 7 1.20 -8.71 19.39
CA ILE A 7 2.09 -7.67 18.84
C ILE A 7 2.04 -7.65 17.32
N GLY A 8 2.03 -8.83 16.69
CA GLY A 8 1.90 -8.97 15.25
C GLY A 8 0.61 -8.32 14.70
N PHE A 9 -0.55 -8.62 15.30
CA PHE A 9 -1.81 -8.01 14.89
C PHE A 9 -1.83 -6.50 15.13
N THR A 10 -1.30 -6.03 16.26
CA THR A 10 -1.17 -4.59 16.51
C THR A 10 -0.30 -3.91 15.46
N ALA A 11 0.84 -4.51 15.11
CA ALA A 11 1.71 -3.99 14.05
C ALA A 11 1.01 -3.98 12.68
N ALA A 12 0.27 -5.04 12.34
CA ALA A 12 -0.51 -5.14 11.11
C ALA A 12 -1.59 -4.05 11.02
N ILE A 13 -2.31 -3.81 12.12
CA ILE A 13 -3.31 -2.74 12.22
C ILE A 13 -2.62 -1.37 12.06
N CYS A 14 -1.60 -1.07 12.86
CA CYS A 14 -0.93 0.23 12.82
C CYS A 14 -0.37 0.56 11.42
N SER A 15 0.29 -0.41 10.77
CA SER A 15 0.86 -0.21 9.43
C SER A 15 -0.21 -0.05 8.34
N THR A 16 -1.25 -0.88 8.37
CA THR A 16 -2.36 -0.81 7.40
C THR A 16 -3.14 0.50 7.53
N PHE A 17 -3.47 0.90 8.77
CA PHE A 17 -4.17 2.14 9.04
C PHE A 17 -3.30 3.38 8.81
N ALA A 18 -1.98 3.29 8.81
CA ALA A 18 -1.12 4.41 8.42
C ALA A 18 -1.25 4.76 6.93
N LEU A 19 -1.56 3.79 6.07
CA LEU A 19 -1.78 4.01 4.63
C LEU A 19 -3.19 4.51 4.31
N LEU A 20 -4.16 4.22 5.17
CA LEU A 20 -5.57 4.56 4.94
C LEU A 20 -5.82 6.08 4.80
N PRO A 21 -5.26 6.98 5.63
CA PRO A 21 -5.37 8.42 5.44
C PRO A 21 -4.89 8.89 4.06
N GLN A 22 -3.82 8.28 3.54
CA GLN A 22 -3.31 8.63 2.21
C GLN A 22 -4.23 8.15 1.09
N VAL A 23 -4.79 6.96 1.21
CA VAL A 23 -5.83 6.46 0.28
C VAL A 23 -7.04 7.39 0.28
N ILE A 24 -7.54 7.76 1.46
CA ILE A 24 -8.68 8.68 1.61
C ILE A 24 -8.36 10.05 1.00
N ARG A 25 -7.17 10.60 1.25
CA ARG A 25 -6.73 11.87 0.67
C ARG A 25 -6.72 11.81 -0.86
N VAL A 26 -6.13 10.77 -1.44
CA VAL A 26 -6.08 10.58 -2.91
C VAL A 26 -7.48 10.45 -3.49
N TRP A 27 -8.36 9.69 -2.82
CA TRP A 27 -9.74 9.49 -3.29
C TRP A 27 -10.54 10.80 -3.27
N LYS A 28 -10.43 11.60 -2.19
CA LYS A 28 -11.19 12.85 -2.03
C LYS A 28 -10.64 14.01 -2.87
N THR A 29 -9.33 14.23 -2.82
CA THR A 29 -8.69 15.41 -3.43
C THR A 29 -8.35 15.20 -4.90
N LYS A 30 -8.18 13.94 -5.33
CA LYS A 30 -7.61 13.58 -6.64
C LYS A 30 -6.21 14.20 -6.87
N GLU A 31 -5.54 14.69 -5.84
CA GLU A 31 -4.20 15.27 -5.96
C GLU A 31 -3.14 14.19 -5.73
N THR A 32 -2.40 13.85 -6.79
CA THR A 32 -1.36 12.81 -6.75
C THR A 32 0.03 13.34 -7.12
N GLU A 33 0.18 14.65 -7.29
CA GLU A 33 1.43 15.27 -7.76
C GLU A 33 2.55 15.17 -6.72
N GLN A 34 2.22 15.45 -5.46
CA GLN A 34 3.18 15.44 -4.35
C GLN A 34 3.61 14.02 -3.93
N LEU A 35 2.94 12.96 -4.42
CA LEU A 35 3.27 11.58 -4.07
C LEU A 35 4.47 11.10 -4.89
N SER A 36 5.47 10.48 -4.27
CA SER A 36 6.57 9.86 -5.03
C SER A 36 6.12 8.53 -5.66
N GLY A 37 5.94 8.51 -6.98
CA GLY A 37 5.54 7.28 -7.70
C GLY A 37 6.57 6.15 -7.55
N GLY A 38 7.86 6.50 -7.53
CA GLY A 38 8.93 5.53 -7.29
C GLY A 38 8.87 4.90 -5.90
N ALA A 39 8.57 5.69 -4.86
CA ALA A 39 8.44 5.18 -3.50
C ALA A 39 7.29 4.17 -3.39
N PHE A 40 6.09 4.48 -3.90
CA PHE A 40 4.97 3.55 -3.88
C PHE A 40 5.23 2.29 -4.71
N THR A 41 5.93 2.40 -5.84
CA THR A 41 6.33 1.22 -6.65
C THR A 41 7.27 0.31 -5.88
N LEU A 42 8.29 0.88 -5.22
CA LEU A 42 9.21 0.11 -4.38
C LEU A 42 8.50 -0.53 -3.19
N MET A 43 7.56 0.18 -2.57
CA MET A 43 6.73 -0.39 -1.50
C MET A 43 5.85 -1.55 -2.00
N LEU A 44 5.32 -1.49 -3.23
CA LEU A 44 4.55 -2.59 -3.81
C LEU A 44 5.43 -3.83 -3.99
N VAL A 45 6.64 -3.66 -4.54
CA VAL A 45 7.62 -4.76 -4.68
C VAL A 45 7.97 -5.34 -3.31
N GLY A 46 8.23 -4.48 -2.33
CA GLY A 46 8.49 -4.91 -0.95
C GLY A 46 7.32 -5.70 -0.35
N ALA A 47 6.08 -5.24 -0.54
CA ALA A 47 4.90 -5.93 -0.04
C ALA A 47 4.69 -7.31 -0.71
N ILE A 48 5.00 -7.44 -2.01
CA ILE A 48 5.00 -8.74 -2.70
C ILE A 48 6.05 -9.67 -2.06
N LEU A 49 7.27 -9.19 -1.85
CA LEU A 49 8.34 -9.98 -1.22
C LEU A 49 7.95 -10.42 0.21
N TRP A 50 7.37 -9.52 1.00
CA TRP A 50 6.88 -9.83 2.34
C TRP A 50 5.72 -10.81 2.33
N LEU A 51 4.79 -10.70 1.37
CA LEU A 51 3.71 -11.65 1.20
C LEU A 51 4.25 -13.04 0.87
N THR A 52 5.20 -13.13 -0.08
CA THR A 52 5.88 -14.40 -0.41
C THR A 52 6.59 -14.96 0.81
N TYR A 53 7.32 -14.14 1.57
CA TYR A 53 7.96 -14.56 2.81
C TYR A 53 6.96 -15.07 3.84
N GLY A 54 5.83 -14.37 4.04
CA GLY A 54 4.77 -14.77 4.96
C GLY A 54 4.14 -16.11 4.57
N LEU A 55 3.90 -16.34 3.28
CA LEU A 55 3.42 -17.62 2.76
C LEU A 55 4.41 -18.77 3.05
N LEU A 56 5.71 -18.54 2.78
CA LEU A 56 6.77 -19.52 3.08
C LEU A 56 6.89 -19.82 4.59
N ARG A 57 6.60 -18.84 5.45
CA ARG A 57 6.61 -18.98 6.91
C ARG A 57 5.28 -19.48 7.50
N GLN A 58 4.24 -19.61 6.67
CA GLN A 58 2.86 -19.84 7.10
C GLN A 58 2.39 -18.87 8.21
N ASP A 59 2.81 -17.61 8.12
CA ASP A 59 2.49 -16.57 9.10
C ASP A 59 1.29 -15.73 8.62
N ILE A 60 0.12 -16.01 9.19
CA ILE A 60 -1.14 -15.35 8.81
C ILE A 60 -1.13 -13.83 9.09
N VAL A 61 -0.35 -13.36 10.06
CA VAL A 61 -0.25 -11.93 10.38
C VAL A 61 0.49 -11.22 9.27
N ILE A 62 1.64 -11.76 8.84
CA ILE A 62 2.42 -11.17 7.74
C ILE A 62 1.64 -11.22 6.43
N ILE A 63 0.99 -12.35 6.15
CA ILE A 63 0.19 -12.55 4.93
C ILE A 63 -0.96 -11.54 4.87
N SER A 64 -1.75 -11.42 5.94
CA SER A 64 -2.91 -10.52 5.97
C SER A 64 -2.50 -9.05 5.87
N ALA A 65 -1.47 -8.62 6.62
CA ALA A 65 -0.98 -7.24 6.60
C ALA A 65 -0.49 -6.81 5.21
N ASN A 66 0.32 -7.65 4.56
CA ASN A 66 0.91 -7.30 3.26
C ASN A 66 -0.11 -7.39 2.13
N SER A 67 -1.09 -8.29 2.22
CA SER A 67 -2.19 -8.36 1.24
C SER A 67 -3.01 -7.07 1.22
N ILE A 68 -3.38 -6.54 2.40
CA ILE A 68 -4.15 -5.28 2.48
C ILE A 68 -3.27 -4.08 2.06
N THR A 69 -2.02 -4.07 2.48
CA THR A 69 -1.04 -3.05 2.07
C THR A 69 -0.90 -2.97 0.55
N MET A 70 -0.82 -4.11 -0.14
CA MET A 70 -0.78 -4.16 -1.61
C MET A 70 -2.01 -3.52 -2.25
N ILE A 71 -3.22 -3.76 -1.71
CA ILE A 71 -4.47 -3.16 -2.24
C ILE A 71 -4.40 -1.63 -2.15
N PHE A 72 -3.97 -1.09 -1.01
CA PHE A 72 -3.85 0.36 -0.82
C PHE A 72 -2.80 0.98 -1.72
N ILE A 73 -1.62 0.36 -1.83
CA ILE A 73 -0.55 0.86 -2.69
C ILE A 73 -0.95 0.79 -4.18
N ALA A 74 -1.55 -0.33 -4.60
CA ALA A 74 -2.03 -0.49 -5.98
C ALA A 74 -3.06 0.59 -6.34
N TYR A 75 -4.01 0.86 -5.44
CA TYR A 75 -4.98 1.95 -5.63
C TYR A 75 -4.30 3.31 -5.83
N ILE A 76 -3.32 3.66 -5.00
CA ILE A 76 -2.58 4.92 -5.09
C ILE A 76 -1.81 5.01 -6.42
N ILE A 77 -1.14 3.93 -6.83
CA ILE A 77 -0.40 3.87 -8.09
C ILE A 77 -1.33 4.05 -9.29
N VAL A 78 -2.46 3.33 -9.32
CA VAL A 78 -3.44 3.43 -10.41
C VAL A 78 -3.97 4.86 -10.52
N MET A 79 -4.36 5.47 -9.39
CA MET A 79 -4.85 6.85 -9.39
C MET A 79 -3.78 7.84 -9.89
N LYS A 80 -2.54 7.69 -9.43
CA LYS A 80 -1.43 8.55 -9.87
C LYS A 80 -1.16 8.41 -11.37
N THR A 81 -1.14 7.19 -11.90
CA THR A 81 -0.92 6.94 -13.33
C THR A 81 -2.04 7.51 -14.18
N ARG A 82 -3.30 7.35 -13.77
CA ARG A 82 -4.45 7.94 -14.47
C ARG A 82 -4.39 9.47 -14.52
N HIS A 83 -4.04 10.13 -13.41
CA HIS A 83 -3.90 11.59 -13.39
C HIS A 83 -2.73 12.08 -14.24
N ARG A 84 -1.60 11.34 -14.24
CA ARG A 84 -0.46 11.68 -15.10
C ARG A 84 -0.83 11.62 -16.58
N ILE A 85 -1.54 10.56 -17.00
CA ILE A 85 -1.98 10.40 -18.39
C ILE A 85 -2.96 11.51 -18.79
N SER A 86 -3.96 11.82 -17.96
CA SER A 86 -4.93 12.90 -18.24
C SER A 86 -4.23 14.24 -18.47
N LYS A 87 -3.26 14.60 -17.61
CA LYS A 87 -2.50 15.84 -17.77
C LYS A 87 -1.67 15.89 -19.05
N THR A 88 -1.15 14.76 -19.52
CA THR A 88 -0.39 14.73 -20.79
C THR A 88 -1.31 14.94 -21.99
N ILE A 89 -2.54 14.40 -21.97
CA ILE A 89 -3.53 14.59 -23.05
C ILE A 89 -4.02 16.05 -23.09
N ASP A 90 -4.25 16.68 -21.93
CA ASP A 90 -4.71 18.07 -21.87
C ASP A 90 -3.63 19.09 -22.29
N GLN A 91 -2.38 18.66 -22.50
CA GLN A 91 -1.24 19.51 -22.90
C GLN A 91 -0.85 19.38 -24.38
N GLU A 92 -1.44 18.46 -25.14
CA GLU A 92 -1.33 18.36 -26.61
C GLU A 92 -2.48 19.11 -27.32
#